data_AF-A0A328PTW0-F1
#
_entry.id   AF-A0A328PTW0-F1
#
_cell.length_a   1.000
_cell.length_b   1.000
_cell.length_c   1.000
_cell.angle_alpha   90.00
_cell.angle_beta   90.00
_cell.angle_gamma   90.00
#
_symmetry.space_group_name_H-M   'P 1'
#
loop_
_entity.id
_entity.type
_entity.pdbx_description
1 polymer ?
#
loop_
_entity_poly.entity_id
_entity_poly.type
_entity_poly.pdbx_seq_one_letter_code
_entity_poly.pdbx_strand_id
1 'polypeptide(L)'
;MPEIKKEFEEENCEIVQPLEDVFWDLEISDRMSSYYTIVCKNTSKSSVDKRMVGEWTGIFPDVLMTGRQDLTQGKRIGIKTITTSIVEGRYKTVFEGSKLQNSSIVGEWGNDLRDAGDKKITAVTLSGELGNTNSIFLIFAENS
;
A
#
# COMPACT_ATOMS: atom_id res chain seq x y z
N MET A 1 -12.02 -5.85 30.17
CA MET A 1 -12.78 -6.07 28.93
C MET A 1 -11.91 -6.92 28.01
N PRO A 2 -12.39 -8.03 27.45
CA PRO A 2 -11.57 -8.79 26.52
C PRO A 2 -11.51 -8.04 25.18
N GLU A 3 -10.29 -7.67 24.78
CA GLU A 3 -9.99 -7.14 23.45
C GLU A 3 -10.30 -8.21 22.41
N ILE A 4 -11.19 -7.89 21.47
CA ILE A 4 -11.44 -8.73 20.30
C ILE A 4 -10.18 -8.66 19.44
N LYS A 5 -9.29 -9.63 19.60
CA LYS A 5 -8.19 -9.87 18.66
C LYS A 5 -8.83 -10.34 17.35
N LYS A 6 -9.01 -9.44 16.39
CA LYS A 6 -9.19 -9.86 14.99
C LYS A 6 -7.96 -10.69 14.64
N GLU A 7 -8.14 -11.97 14.33
CA GLU A 7 -7.08 -12.81 13.79
C GLU A 7 -6.55 -12.15 12.52
N PHE A 8 -5.25 -11.85 12.51
CA PHE A 8 -4.58 -11.32 11.35
C PHE A 8 -4.36 -12.47 10.38
N GLU A 9 -5.02 -12.41 9.23
CA GLU A 9 -4.81 -13.40 8.17
C GLU A 9 -3.43 -13.16 7.53
N GLU A 10 -2.59 -14.20 7.50
CA GLU A 10 -1.27 -14.16 6.85
C GLU A 10 -1.36 -14.01 5.31
N GLU A 11 -2.57 -13.93 4.76
CA GLU A 11 -2.88 -13.93 3.33
C GLU A 11 -3.95 -12.88 2.96
N ASN A 12 -3.94 -11.73 3.63
CA ASN A 12 -4.95 -10.68 3.48
C ASN A 12 -4.75 -9.74 2.27
N CYS A 13 -3.65 -9.92 1.53
CA CYS A 13 -3.33 -9.17 0.33
C CYS A 13 -2.98 -10.10 -0.84
N GLU A 14 -3.39 -9.75 -2.05
CA GLU A 14 -3.15 -10.53 -3.26
C GLU A 14 -2.44 -9.68 -4.32
N ILE A 15 -1.43 -10.27 -4.97
CA ILE A 15 -0.74 -9.66 -6.10
C ILE A 15 -1.61 -9.84 -7.34
N VAL A 16 -1.99 -8.74 -7.98
CA VAL A 16 -2.87 -8.71 -9.14
C VAL A 16 -2.15 -8.16 -10.38
N GLN A 17 -2.84 -8.16 -11.52
CA GLN A 17 -2.32 -7.53 -12.73
C GLN A 17 -2.13 -6.03 -12.53
N PRO A 18 -1.13 -5.42 -13.19
CA PRO A 18 -0.98 -3.97 -13.23
C PRO A 18 -2.25 -3.27 -13.71
N LEU A 19 -2.57 -2.15 -13.09
CA LEU A 19 -3.64 -1.25 -13.52
C LEU A 19 -3.09 -0.36 -14.64
N GLU A 20 -3.06 -0.85 -15.89
CA GLU A 20 -2.34 -0.19 -17.00
C GLU A 20 -2.70 1.30 -17.15
N ASP A 21 -3.98 1.65 -17.04
CA ASP A 21 -4.51 3.02 -17.04
C ASP A 21 -3.84 3.90 -15.98
N VAL A 22 -3.76 3.41 -14.75
CA VAL A 22 -3.10 4.09 -13.64
C VAL A 22 -1.60 4.27 -13.89
N PHE A 23 -0.93 3.26 -14.46
CA PHE A 23 0.50 3.35 -14.76
C PHE A 23 0.79 4.40 -15.84
N TRP A 24 -0.09 4.55 -16.84
CA TRP A 24 -0.01 5.60 -17.84
C TRP A 24 -0.18 6.99 -17.23
N ASP A 25 -1.22 7.19 -16.42
CA ASP A 25 -1.52 8.50 -15.81
C ASP A 25 -0.49 8.93 -14.76
N LEU A 26 0.15 7.96 -14.11
CA LEU A 26 1.27 8.22 -13.19
C LEU A 26 2.61 8.47 -13.92
N GLU A 27 2.65 8.39 -15.26
CA GLU A 27 3.85 8.50 -16.09
C GLU A 27 4.95 7.49 -15.69
N ILE A 28 4.55 6.28 -15.29
CA ILE A 28 5.46 5.18 -14.89
C ILE A 28 5.22 3.89 -15.71
N SER A 29 4.53 3.99 -16.84
CA SER A 29 4.17 2.85 -17.69
C SER A 29 5.42 2.14 -18.27
N ASP A 30 6.50 2.87 -18.53
CA ASP A 30 7.79 2.34 -18.95
C ASP A 30 8.45 1.44 -17.89
N ARG A 31 8.04 1.60 -16.62
CA ARG A 31 8.56 0.87 -15.45
C ARG A 31 7.55 -0.10 -14.88
N MET A 32 6.46 -0.40 -15.57
CA MET A 32 5.38 -1.24 -15.02
C MET A 32 5.84 -2.60 -14.49
N SER A 33 6.86 -3.22 -15.12
CA SER A 33 7.47 -4.48 -14.66
C SER A 33 8.27 -4.36 -13.34
N SER A 34 8.58 -3.14 -12.91
CA SER A 34 9.31 -2.84 -11.67
C SER A 34 8.37 -2.49 -10.51
N TYR A 35 7.08 -2.78 -10.64
CA TYR A 35 6.08 -2.56 -9.59
C TYR A 35 5.19 -3.79 -9.42
N TYR A 36 4.71 -3.97 -8.19
CA TYR A 36 3.64 -4.89 -7.86
C TYR A 36 2.36 -4.11 -7.59
N THR A 37 1.27 -4.55 -8.18
CA THR A 37 -0.08 -4.10 -7.81
C THR A 37 -0.64 -5.10 -6.81
N ILE A 38 -1.00 -4.62 -5.62
CA ILE A 38 -1.38 -5.45 -4.48
C ILE A 38 -2.73 -4.97 -3.96
N VAL A 39 -3.74 -5.84 -3.98
CA VAL A 39 -5.06 -5.56 -3.40
C VAL A 39 -5.10 -6.13 -2.01
N CYS A 40 -5.44 -5.29 -1.03
CA CYS A 40 -5.34 -5.59 0.38
C CYS A 40 -6.67 -5.35 1.09
N LYS A 41 -7.03 -6.25 2.01
CA LYS A 41 -8.24 -6.17 2.83
C LYS A 41 -7.86 -6.39 4.29
N ASN A 42 -8.60 -5.81 5.23
CA ASN A 42 -8.43 -6.08 6.66
C ASN A 42 -6.97 -5.94 7.17
N THR A 43 -6.19 -5.01 6.61
CA THR A 43 -4.78 -4.82 7.00
C THR A 43 -4.63 -4.05 8.30
N SER A 44 -5.63 -3.25 8.64
CA SER A 44 -5.52 -2.32 9.77
C SER A 44 -5.50 -3.05 11.11
N LYS A 45 -4.39 -2.91 11.82
CA LYS A 45 -4.29 -3.23 13.25
C LYS A 45 -4.83 -2.10 14.13
N SER A 46 -4.56 -0.88 13.70
CA SER A 46 -5.05 0.35 14.29
C SER A 46 -4.93 1.44 13.24
N SER A 47 -6.04 2.10 12.91
CA SER A 47 -6.02 3.24 11.98
C SER A 47 -6.98 4.31 12.44
N VAL A 48 -6.48 5.54 12.46
CA VAL A 48 -7.32 6.73 12.65
C VAL A 48 -8.02 7.14 11.35
N ASP A 49 -7.58 6.65 10.19
CA ASP A 49 -8.18 6.92 8.89
C ASP A 49 -9.02 5.72 8.42
N LYS A 50 -10.30 5.97 8.12
CA LYS A 50 -11.25 4.91 7.73
C LYS A 50 -10.92 4.26 6.38
N ARG A 51 -10.23 4.96 5.47
CA ARG A 51 -9.89 4.42 4.14
C ARG A 51 -8.88 3.29 4.26
N MET A 52 -7.92 3.42 5.18
CA MET A 52 -6.94 2.36 5.46
C MET A 52 -7.53 1.15 6.21
N VAL A 53 -8.73 1.29 6.81
CA VAL A 53 -9.47 0.17 7.42
C VAL A 53 -10.18 -0.68 6.36
N GLY A 54 -10.57 -0.05 5.25
CA GLY A 54 -11.25 -0.70 4.14
C GLY A 54 -10.32 -1.47 3.21
N GLU A 55 -10.87 -1.86 2.06
CA GLU A 55 -10.07 -2.41 0.96
C GLU A 55 -9.29 -1.28 0.29
N TRP A 56 -8.02 -1.55 -0.02
CA TRP A 56 -7.16 -0.64 -0.74
C TRP A 56 -6.25 -1.39 -1.71
N THR A 57 -5.90 -0.73 -2.80
CA THR A 57 -4.91 -1.22 -3.76
C THR A 57 -3.64 -0.39 -3.61
N GLY A 58 -2.50 -1.06 -3.47
CA GLY A 58 -1.20 -0.41 -3.44
C GLY A 58 -0.35 -0.81 -4.62
N ILE A 59 0.33 0.18 -5.22
CA ILE A 59 1.33 -0.02 -6.27
C ILE A 59 2.70 0.19 -5.62
N PHE A 60 3.43 -0.91 -5.43
CA PHE A 60 4.70 -0.95 -4.71
C PHE A 60 5.86 -1.14 -5.68
N PRO A 61 6.88 -0.28 -5.65
CA PRO A 61 8.15 -0.56 -6.31
C PRO A 61 8.71 -1.92 -5.87
N ASP A 62 9.19 -2.73 -6.82
CA ASP A 62 9.69 -4.08 -6.55
C ASP A 62 10.88 -4.08 -5.59
N VAL A 63 11.65 -2.98 -5.56
CA VAL A 63 12.74 -2.73 -4.62
C VAL A 63 12.32 -2.79 -3.17
N LEU A 64 11.05 -2.52 -2.87
CA LEU A 64 10.46 -2.60 -1.53
C LEU A 64 10.05 -4.01 -1.13
N MET A 65 10.18 -4.99 -2.01
CA MET A 65 9.76 -6.37 -1.77
C MET A 65 10.96 -7.32 -1.61
N THR A 66 10.80 -8.34 -0.76
CA THR A 66 11.76 -9.43 -0.55
C THR A 66 11.29 -10.71 -1.24
N GLY A 67 12.23 -11.53 -1.71
CA GLY A 67 11.90 -12.80 -2.39
C GLY A 67 11.09 -12.60 -3.68
N ARG A 68 11.44 -11.59 -4.49
CA ARG A 68 10.72 -11.18 -5.72
C ARG A 68 10.39 -12.35 -6.66
N GLN A 69 11.24 -13.37 -6.68
CA GLN A 69 11.09 -14.56 -7.52
C GLN A 69 9.82 -15.37 -7.18
N ASP A 70 9.34 -15.26 -5.94
CA ASP A 70 8.17 -15.98 -5.43
C ASP A 70 6.88 -15.11 -5.43
N LEU A 71 6.98 -13.86 -5.87
CA LEU A 71 5.90 -12.87 -5.84
C LEU A 71 5.24 -12.76 -7.22
N THR A 72 4.53 -13.80 -7.62
CA THR A 72 3.81 -13.86 -8.89
C THR A 72 2.35 -13.43 -8.74
N GLN A 73 1.69 -13.12 -9.86
CA GLN A 73 0.25 -12.85 -9.89
C GLN A 73 -0.54 -13.99 -9.22
N GLY A 74 -1.55 -13.63 -8.43
CA GLY A 74 -2.39 -14.53 -7.63
C GLY A 74 -1.75 -14.94 -6.30
N LYS A 75 -0.48 -14.62 -6.07
CA LYS A 75 0.17 -14.90 -4.80
C LYS A 75 -0.44 -14.03 -3.69
N ARG A 76 -0.71 -14.66 -2.56
CA ARG A 76 -1.14 -13.97 -1.34
C ARG A 76 0.02 -13.73 -0.38
N ILE A 77 -0.03 -12.57 0.27
CA ILE A 77 0.92 -12.11 1.27
C ILE A 77 0.18 -11.43 2.42
N GLY A 78 0.82 -11.40 3.59
CA GLY A 78 0.30 -10.71 4.76
C GLY A 78 0.90 -9.31 4.88
N ILE A 79 0.05 -8.27 4.88
CA ILE A 79 0.43 -6.89 5.23
C ILE A 79 -0.43 -6.37 6.36
N LYS A 80 0.23 -5.80 7.37
CA LYS A 80 -0.40 -5.08 8.48
C LYS A 80 -0.15 -3.60 8.33
N THR A 81 -1.15 -2.81 8.65
CA THR A 81 -1.04 -1.34 8.63
C THR A 81 -1.35 -0.75 10.01
N ILE A 82 -0.51 0.18 10.43
CA ILE A 82 -0.73 1.04 11.58
C ILE A 82 -0.70 2.48 11.08
N THR A 83 -1.83 3.18 11.18
CA THR A 83 -1.96 4.54 10.64
C THR A 83 -2.29 5.53 11.73
N THR A 84 -1.46 6.56 11.84
CA THR A 84 -1.58 7.66 12.82
C THR A 84 -1.71 9.00 12.11
N SER A 85 -2.48 9.91 12.69
CA SER A 85 -2.58 11.29 12.19
C SER A 85 -1.32 12.04 12.56
N ILE A 86 -0.75 12.78 11.61
CA ILE A 86 0.31 13.77 11.88
C ILE A 86 -0.37 15.11 12.21
N VAL A 87 -1.22 15.55 11.29
CA VAL A 87 -2.14 16.68 11.40
C VAL A 87 -3.41 16.33 10.61
N GLU A 88 -4.44 17.17 10.65
CA GLU A 88 -5.66 16.95 9.87
C GLU A 88 -5.33 16.76 8.38
N GLY A 89 -5.85 15.68 7.78
CA GLY A 89 -5.61 15.33 6.37
C GLY A 89 -4.23 14.71 6.08
N ARG A 90 -3.30 14.66 7.04
CA ARG A 90 -1.97 14.04 6.87
C ARG A 90 -1.76 12.86 7.79
N TYR A 91 -1.27 11.77 7.22
CA TYR A 91 -1.14 10.49 7.90
C TYR A 91 0.27 9.93 7.77
N LYS A 92 0.68 9.21 8.80
CA LYS A 92 1.84 8.32 8.78
C LYS A 92 1.32 6.89 8.86
N THR A 93 1.81 6.02 7.98
CA THR A 93 1.47 4.60 7.98
C THR A 93 2.73 3.77 8.06
N VAL A 94 2.72 2.80 8.98
CA VAL A 94 3.68 1.71 9.06
C VAL A 94 3.04 0.50 8.37
N PHE A 95 3.68 0.00 7.32
CA PHE A 95 3.36 -1.24 6.64
C PHE A 95 4.29 -2.33 7.17
N GLU A 96 3.76 -3.42 7.72
CA GLU A 96 4.54 -4.54 8.23
C GLU A 96 4.19 -5.82 7.48
N GLY A 97 5.19 -6.60 7.09
CA GLY A 97 4.98 -7.85 6.37
C GLY A 97 6.29 -8.55 6.04
N SER A 98 6.32 -9.88 6.07
CA SER A 98 7.54 -10.68 5.84
C SER A 98 8.10 -10.54 4.42
N LYS A 99 7.25 -10.13 3.47
CA LYS A 99 7.61 -9.88 2.07
C LYS A 99 8.00 -8.44 1.78
N LEU A 100 8.00 -7.56 2.79
CA LEU A 100 8.48 -6.18 2.68
C LEU A 100 9.96 -6.09 3.06
N GLN A 101 10.69 -5.17 2.42
CA GLN A 101 12.06 -4.85 2.81
C GLN A 101 12.12 -4.49 4.29
N ASN A 102 13.15 -5.00 4.97
CA ASN A 102 13.34 -4.85 6.41
C ASN A 102 12.12 -5.28 7.27
N SER A 103 11.20 -6.08 6.71
CA SER A 103 9.91 -6.46 7.30
C SER A 103 8.94 -5.33 7.64
N SER A 104 9.36 -4.07 7.47
CA SER A 104 8.56 -2.89 7.77
C SER A 104 8.99 -1.70 6.92
N ILE A 105 8.00 -0.99 6.41
CA ILE A 105 8.19 0.24 5.62
C ILE A 105 7.31 1.32 6.25
N VAL A 106 7.86 2.53 6.35
CA VAL A 106 7.16 3.68 6.92
C VAL A 106 7.01 4.74 5.86
N GLY A 107 5.80 5.29 5.74
CA GLY A 107 5.53 6.36 4.80
C GLY A 107 4.49 7.34 5.29
N GLU A 108 4.54 8.56 4.74
CA GLU A 108 3.58 9.63 4.98
C GLU A 108 2.75 9.91 3.73
N TRP A 109 1.48 10.25 3.92
CA TRP A 109 0.56 10.53 2.82
C TRP A 109 -0.56 11.48 3.23
N GLY A 110 -1.31 11.98 2.24
CA GLY A 110 -2.49 12.83 2.44
C GLY A 110 -2.41 14.23 1.82
N ASN A 111 -1.21 14.69 1.43
CA ASN A 111 -1.04 15.96 0.69
C ASN A 111 -1.15 15.82 -0.83
N ASP A 112 -0.83 14.64 -1.34
CA ASP A 112 -0.63 14.39 -2.78
C ASP A 112 -1.70 13.44 -3.29
N LEU A 113 -2.85 14.02 -3.63
CA LEU A 113 -3.92 13.37 -4.36
C LEU A 113 -3.73 13.67 -5.85
N ARG A 114 -3.70 12.62 -6.67
CA ARG A 114 -3.68 12.71 -8.12
C ARG A 114 -4.90 11.98 -8.67
N ASP A 115 -5.51 12.55 -9.69
CA ASP A 115 -6.53 11.85 -10.46
C ASP A 115 -5.85 11.02 -11.56
N ALA A 116 -6.25 9.75 -11.68
CA ALA A 116 -5.85 8.85 -12.75
C ALA A 116 -7.09 8.11 -13.23
N GLY A 117 -7.58 8.47 -14.41
CA GLY A 117 -8.90 8.06 -14.89
C GLY A 117 -10.01 8.43 -13.91
N ASP A 118 -10.72 7.41 -13.42
CA ASP A 118 -11.79 7.52 -12.42
C ASP A 118 -11.31 7.28 -10.98
N LYS A 119 -10.01 7.08 -10.78
CA LYS A 119 -9.41 6.73 -9.48
C LYS A 119 -8.69 7.92 -8.87
N LYS A 120 -8.84 8.07 -7.55
CA LYS A 120 -8.01 8.96 -6.74
C LYS A 120 -6.80 8.20 -6.21
N ILE A 121 -5.62 8.64 -6.62
CA ILE A 121 -4.35 8.10 -6.20
C ILE A 121 -3.77 8.95 -5.10
N THR A 122 -3.37 8.30 -4.02
CA THR A 122 -2.64 8.90 -2.91
C THR A 122 -1.19 8.47 -2.96
N ALA A 123 -0.26 9.41 -3.16
CA ALA A 123 1.16 9.11 -3.09
C ALA A 123 1.61 8.98 -1.62
N VAL A 124 2.43 7.97 -1.35
CA VAL A 124 3.08 7.74 -0.06
C VAL A 124 4.56 8.04 -0.19
N THR A 125 5.01 9.05 0.53
CA THR A 125 6.42 9.43 0.64
C THR A 125 7.07 8.56 1.71
N LEU A 126 7.99 7.69 1.31
CA LEU A 126 8.67 6.79 2.24
C LEU A 126 9.71 7.53 3.07
N SER A 127 9.96 7.04 4.28
CA SER A 127 11.01 7.53 5.16
C SER A 127 12.30 6.72 5.02
N GLY A 128 13.44 7.32 5.36
CA GLY A 128 14.75 6.65 5.39
C GLY A 128 15.39 6.48 4.01
N GLU A 129 16.35 5.55 3.89
CA GLU A 129 17.11 5.32 2.66
C GLU A 129 16.24 4.91 1.46
N LEU A 130 15.09 4.30 1.72
CA LEU A 130 14.12 3.90 0.71
C LEU A 130 13.31 5.08 0.14
N GLY A 131 13.25 6.22 0.85
CA GLY A 131 12.40 7.37 0.54
C GLY A 131 12.89 8.31 -0.56
N ASN A 132 14.19 8.28 -0.87
CA ASN A 132 14.76 9.28 -1.80
C ASN A 132 14.42 9.00 -3.27
N THR A 133 13.95 7.81 -3.62
CA THR A 133 13.74 7.39 -5.02
C THR A 133 12.46 6.60 -5.25
N ASN A 134 11.70 6.26 -4.21
CA ASN A 134 10.57 5.35 -4.30
C ASN A 134 9.34 5.92 -3.60
N SER A 135 8.20 5.80 -4.27
CA SER A 135 6.88 6.10 -3.70
C SER A 135 5.99 4.88 -3.84
N ILE A 136 5.17 4.64 -2.82
CA ILE A 136 4.03 3.72 -2.95
C ILE A 136 2.84 4.56 -3.39
N PHE A 137 2.02 4.06 -4.30
CA PHE A 137 0.77 4.71 -4.68
C PHE A 137 -0.40 3.90 -4.10
N LEU A 138 -1.31 4.56 -3.40
CA LEU A 138 -2.49 3.94 -2.80
C LEU A 138 -3.76 4.39 -3.50
N ILE A 139 -4.65 3.45 -3.76
CA ILE A 139 -6.00 3.67 -4.25
C ILE A 139 -6.93 3.07 -3.21
N PHE A 140 -7.72 3.91 -2.56
CA PHE A 140 -8.71 3.46 -1.59
C PHE A 140 -10.02 3.15 -2.31
N ALA A 141 -10.70 2.08 -1.90
CA ALA A 141 -12.07 1.87 -2.35
C ALA A 141 -12.92 3.07 -1.91
N GLU A 142 -13.69 3.67 -2.82
CA GLU A 142 -14.66 4.67 -2.41
C GLU A 142 -15.71 3.97 -1.55
N ASN A 143 -15.83 4.38 -0.28
CA ASN A 143 -16.90 3.90 0.58
C ASN A 143 -18.22 4.38 -0.05
N SER A 144 -18.96 3.45 -0.65
CA SER A 144 -20.35 3.65 -1.09
C SER A 144 -21.26 3.97 0.10
#